data_AF-A0A529SH31-F1
#
_entry.id   AF-A0A529SH31-F1
#
_cell.length_a   1.000
_cell.length_b   1.000
_cell.length_c   1.000
_cell.angle_alpha   90.00
_cell.angle_beta   90.00
_cell.angle_gamma   90.00
#
_symmetry.space_group_name_H-M   'P 1'
#
loop_
_entity.id
_entity.type
_entity.pdbx_description
1 polymer ?
#
loop_
_entity_poly.entity_id
_entity_poly.type
_entity_poly.pdbx_seq_one_letter_code
_entity_poly.pdbx_strand_id
1 'polypeptide(L)'
;ARASNRTAIFLGLQNPMPMEDDIGLIEMLFDLGIRFMQLTYNNQSLLGCGWMEKEDSGVTRMGREAIAEMNRLGMIIDLSHAGERTALEAIALSERPVVISHANPRWLRDSNRNVSKHVLQALREREGLL
;
A
#
# COMPACT_ATOMS: atom_id res chain seq x y z
N ALA A 1 -25.13 2.23 2.07
CA ALA A 1 -25.09 3.10 0.87
C ALA A 1 -25.93 2.52 -0.28
N ARG A 2 -25.57 1.33 -0.80
CA ARG A 2 -26.28 0.65 -1.88
C ARG A 2 -27.78 0.42 -1.63
N ALA A 3 -28.15 -0.15 -0.49
CA ALA A 3 -29.57 -0.38 -0.13
C ALA A 3 -30.41 0.91 -0.05
N SER A 4 -29.77 2.05 0.17
CA SER A 4 -30.42 3.37 0.28
C SER A 4 -30.18 4.27 -0.94
N ASN A 5 -29.65 3.74 -2.04
CA ASN A 5 -29.28 4.49 -3.25
C ASN A 5 -28.43 5.76 -2.97
N ARG A 6 -27.41 5.62 -2.10
CA ARG A 6 -26.46 6.70 -1.79
C ARG A 6 -25.06 6.30 -2.24
N THR A 7 -24.23 7.29 -2.55
CA THR A 7 -22.80 7.12 -2.79
C THR A 7 -22.08 6.78 -1.48
N ALA A 8 -21.31 5.70 -1.48
CA ALA A 8 -20.36 5.42 -0.40
C ALA A 8 -19.06 6.18 -0.68
N ILE A 9 -18.50 6.80 0.35
CA ILE A 9 -17.19 7.45 0.28
C ILE A 9 -16.31 6.75 1.29
N PHE A 10 -15.14 6.30 0.85
CA PHE A 10 -14.08 5.79 1.69
C PHE A 10 -12.89 6.74 1.56
N LEU A 11 -12.30 7.11 2.70
CA LEU A 11 -11.15 7.98 2.72
C LEU A 11 -9.87 7.15 2.75
N GLY A 12 -8.90 7.57 1.96
CA GLY A 12 -7.60 6.93 1.90
C GLY A 12 -6.48 7.92 1.57
N LEU A 13 -5.25 7.49 1.85
CA LEU A 13 -4.05 8.31 1.73
C LEU A 13 -3.11 7.71 0.68
N GLN A 14 -2.74 8.51 -0.32
CA GLN A 14 -1.80 8.07 -1.38
C GLN A 14 -0.32 8.20 -1.00
N ASN A 15 -0.04 8.49 0.27
CA ASN A 15 1.32 8.63 0.82
C ASN A 15 1.22 8.53 2.36
N PRO A 16 2.19 7.92 3.06
CA PRO A 16 2.22 7.92 4.52
C PRO A 16 2.58 9.25 5.17
N MET A 17 2.90 10.32 4.44
CA MET A 17 3.29 11.62 5.03
C MET A 17 2.44 12.09 6.24
N PRO A 18 1.09 11.92 6.27
CA PRO A 18 0.31 12.35 7.43
C PRO A 18 0.61 11.65 8.76
N MET A 19 1.29 10.50 8.75
CA MET A 19 1.79 9.84 9.97
C MET A 19 3.22 10.25 10.34
N GLU A 20 3.92 11.01 9.49
CA GLU A 20 5.31 11.44 9.70
C GLU A 20 6.20 10.28 10.21
N ASP A 21 6.95 10.47 11.29
CA ASP A 21 7.79 9.48 11.97
C ASP A 21 7.13 8.86 13.22
N ASP A 22 5.81 9.01 13.39
CA ASP A 22 5.05 8.50 14.53
C ASP A 22 3.98 7.48 14.09
N ILE A 23 4.22 6.21 14.40
CA ILE A 23 3.32 5.09 14.08
C ILE A 23 1.97 5.23 14.80
N GLY A 24 1.91 5.89 15.96
CA GLY A 24 0.66 6.14 16.68
C GLY A 24 -0.33 7.00 15.89
N LEU A 25 0.16 7.81 14.94
CA LEU A 25 -0.71 8.61 14.07
C LEU A 25 -1.52 7.74 13.09
N ILE A 26 -1.13 6.48 12.83
CA ILE A 26 -1.92 5.56 12.01
C ILE A 26 -3.27 5.26 12.67
N GLU A 27 -3.29 5.02 13.98
CA GLU A 27 -4.52 4.80 14.76
C GLU A 27 -5.38 6.06 14.77
N MET A 28 -4.77 7.23 15.00
CA MET A 28 -5.49 8.50 14.93
C MET A 28 -6.15 8.73 13.56
N LEU A 29 -5.42 8.48 12.46
CA LEU A 29 -5.96 8.59 11.10
C LEU A 29 -7.09 7.58 10.86
N PHE A 30 -6.96 6.36 11.38
CA PHE A 30 -8.00 5.35 11.31
C PHE A 30 -9.27 5.79 12.04
N ASP A 31 -9.14 6.35 13.25
CA ASP A 31 -10.26 6.88 14.02
C ASP A 31 -10.95 8.06 13.33
N LEU A 32 -10.20 8.87 12.59
CA LEU A 32 -10.73 9.94 11.73
C LEU A 32 -11.44 9.44 10.46
N GLY A 33 -11.47 8.13 10.22
CA GLY A 33 -12.23 7.53 9.12
C GLY A 33 -11.39 7.12 7.90
N ILE A 34 -10.06 7.25 7.96
CA ILE A 34 -9.18 6.69 6.92
C ILE A 34 -9.25 5.15 6.97
N ARG A 35 -9.39 4.50 5.81
CA ARG A 35 -9.52 3.04 5.72
C ARG A 35 -8.45 2.36 4.91
N PHE A 36 -7.69 3.11 4.12
CA PHE A 36 -6.56 2.60 3.36
C PHE A 36 -5.46 3.65 3.25
N MET A 37 -4.21 3.21 3.25
CA MET A 37 -3.05 4.07 3.13
C MET A 37 -1.98 3.38 2.29
N GLN A 38 -1.33 4.13 1.42
CA GLN A 38 -0.18 3.65 0.69
C GLN A 38 1.08 3.66 1.55
N LEU A 39 1.99 2.72 1.33
CA LEU A 39 3.31 2.75 1.97
C LEU A 39 4.24 3.79 1.35
N THR A 40 4.04 4.12 0.08
CA THR A 40 4.87 5.07 -0.67
C THR A 40 4.01 5.89 -1.63
N TYR A 41 4.60 6.95 -2.17
CA TYR A 41 4.15 7.52 -3.44
C TYR A 41 5.22 7.22 -4.51
N ASN A 42 5.49 8.14 -5.43
CA ASN A 42 6.48 7.93 -6.47
C ASN A 42 7.93 7.83 -5.95
N ASN A 43 8.24 8.55 -4.86
CA ASN A 43 9.58 8.59 -4.25
C ASN A 43 9.63 7.73 -2.99
N GLN A 44 10.83 7.53 -2.45
CA GLN A 44 11.04 6.88 -1.16
C GLN A 44 10.30 7.63 -0.03
N SER A 45 9.64 6.86 0.83
CA SER A 45 9.03 7.32 2.08
C SER A 45 9.79 6.74 3.28
N LEU A 46 9.36 7.08 4.50
CA LEU A 46 9.85 6.43 5.71
C LEU A 46 9.50 4.93 5.77
N LEU A 47 8.52 4.47 5.01
CA LEU A 47 8.00 3.09 5.08
C LEU A 47 8.53 2.17 3.97
N GLY A 48 8.91 2.73 2.82
CA GLY A 48 9.41 1.93 1.70
C GLY A 48 9.84 2.77 0.50
N CYS A 49 10.20 2.10 -0.59
CA CYS A 49 10.71 2.73 -1.80
C CYS A 49 9.64 2.85 -2.88
N GLY A 50 9.50 4.05 -3.47
CA GLY A 50 8.60 4.31 -4.59
C GLY A 50 9.20 3.89 -5.93
N TRP A 51 8.36 3.64 -6.95
CA TRP A 51 8.81 3.12 -8.25
C TRP A 51 9.75 4.05 -9.05
N MET A 52 9.82 5.35 -8.75
CA MET A 52 10.74 6.28 -9.45
C MET A 52 12.16 6.24 -8.89
N GLU A 53 12.37 5.60 -7.75
CA GLU A 53 13.71 5.49 -7.16
C GLU A 53 14.59 4.59 -8.02
N LYS A 54 15.86 4.98 -8.14
CA LYS A 54 16.83 4.20 -8.93
C LYS A 54 17.08 2.82 -8.32
N GLU A 55 17.13 2.76 -6.99
CA GLU A 55 17.39 1.56 -6.21
C GLU A 55 16.22 1.32 -5.25
N ASP A 56 15.51 0.21 -5.41
CA ASP A 56 14.41 -0.16 -4.50
C ASP A 56 14.99 -0.77 -3.22
N SER A 57 14.96 0.02 -2.14
CA SER A 57 15.47 -0.37 -0.83
C SER A 57 14.58 -1.40 -0.11
N GLY A 58 13.37 -1.67 -0.60
CA GLY A 58 12.38 -2.54 0.04
C GLY A 58 11.61 -1.84 1.16
N VAL A 59 10.97 -2.64 2.02
CA VAL A 59 10.25 -2.12 3.18
C VAL A 59 11.26 -1.81 4.29
N THR A 60 11.22 -0.59 4.81
CA THR A 60 12.16 -0.13 5.85
C THR A 60 11.85 -0.79 7.21
N ARG A 61 12.70 -0.55 8.22
CA ARG A 61 12.41 -0.96 9.60
C ARG A 61 11.08 -0.37 10.09
N MET A 62 10.87 0.93 9.88
CA MET A 62 9.63 1.61 10.28
C MET A 62 8.43 1.12 9.46
N GLY A 63 8.63 0.81 8.17
CA GLY A 63 7.61 0.22 7.32
C GLY A 63 7.06 -1.10 7.85
N ARG A 64 7.92 -1.96 8.44
CA ARG A 64 7.49 -3.22 9.07
C ARG A 64 6.58 -2.97 10.27
N GLU A 65 6.93 -2.00 11.10
CA GLU A 65 6.14 -1.63 12.28
C GLU A 65 4.80 -0.98 11.86
N ALA A 66 4.82 -0.12 10.83
CA ALA A 66 3.61 0.47 10.26
C ALA A 66 2.68 -0.58 9.62
N ILE A 67 3.21 -1.56 8.88
CA ILE A 67 2.43 -2.67 8.32
C ILE A 67 1.74 -3.46 9.44
N ALA A 68 2.46 -3.77 10.52
CA ALA A 68 1.89 -4.47 11.67
C ALA A 68 0.74 -3.66 12.30
N GLU A 69 0.91 -2.35 12.45
CA GLU A 69 -0.11 -1.47 13.00
C GLU A 69 -1.35 -1.37 12.08
N MET A 70 -1.13 -1.21 10.78
CA MET A 70 -2.21 -1.23 9.79
C MET A 70 -2.98 -2.57 9.82
N ASN A 71 -2.28 -3.70 9.96
CA ASN A 71 -2.89 -5.02 10.12
C ASN A 71 -3.69 -5.15 11.43
N ARG A 72 -3.18 -4.63 12.55
CA ARG A 72 -3.85 -4.60 13.86
C ARG A 72 -5.19 -3.86 13.76
N LEU A 73 -5.19 -2.68 13.14
CA LEU A 73 -6.37 -1.83 12.97
C LEU A 73 -7.34 -2.34 11.89
N GLY A 74 -6.84 -3.15 10.95
CA GLY A 74 -7.58 -3.51 9.75
C GLY A 74 -7.62 -2.38 8.71
N MET A 75 -6.65 -1.47 8.75
CA MET A 75 -6.40 -0.51 7.68
C MET A 75 -5.82 -1.25 6.46
N ILE A 76 -6.40 -1.03 5.29
CA ILE A 76 -5.94 -1.67 4.05
C ILE A 76 -4.59 -1.05 3.63
N ILE A 77 -3.63 -1.92 3.36
CA ILE A 77 -2.34 -1.53 2.77
C ILE A 77 -2.52 -1.42 1.26
N ASP A 78 -2.23 -0.25 0.71
CA ASP A 78 -2.19 0.00 -0.74
C ASP A 78 -0.74 0.06 -1.24
N LEU A 79 -0.44 -0.68 -2.29
CA LEU A 79 0.90 -0.81 -2.88
C LEU A 79 0.98 -0.13 -4.25
N SER A 80 -0.04 0.65 -4.62
CA SER A 80 0.09 1.62 -5.71
C SER A 80 1.29 2.52 -5.46
N HIS A 81 2.07 2.75 -6.51
CA HIS A 81 3.34 3.50 -6.49
C HIS A 81 4.54 2.84 -5.77
N ALA A 82 4.37 1.69 -5.12
CA ALA A 82 5.51 0.98 -4.54
C ALA A 82 6.46 0.46 -5.64
N GLY A 83 7.76 0.46 -5.34
CA GLY A 83 8.74 -0.32 -6.09
C GLY A 83 8.45 -1.82 -6.01
N GLU A 84 9.01 -2.59 -6.93
CA GLU A 84 8.74 -4.03 -7.04
C GLU A 84 9.18 -4.83 -5.80
N ARG A 85 10.36 -4.55 -5.26
CA ARG A 85 10.84 -5.19 -4.04
C ARG A 85 10.03 -4.74 -2.83
N THR A 86 9.74 -3.44 -2.73
CA THR A 86 8.88 -2.91 -1.66
C THR A 86 7.50 -3.58 -1.67
N ALA A 87 6.88 -3.74 -2.84
CA ALA A 87 5.59 -4.42 -2.98
C ALA A 87 5.66 -5.90 -2.56
N LEU A 88 6.65 -6.65 -3.05
CA LEU A 88 6.83 -8.07 -2.69
C LEU A 88 7.07 -8.26 -1.19
N GLU A 89 7.91 -7.43 -0.59
CA GLU A 89 8.16 -7.49 0.85
C GLU A 89 6.90 -7.13 1.66
N ALA A 90 6.15 -6.11 1.26
CA ALA A 90 4.90 -5.74 1.94
C ALA A 90 3.83 -6.84 1.83
N ILE A 91 3.70 -7.50 0.68
CA ILE A 91 2.80 -8.66 0.48
C ILE A 91 3.19 -9.83 1.41
N ALA A 92 4.49 -10.08 1.57
CA ALA A 92 5.00 -11.13 2.43
C ALA A 92 4.83 -10.80 3.93
N LEU A 93 4.99 -9.53 4.30
CA LEU A 93 4.90 -9.05 5.69
C LEU A 93 3.46 -8.91 6.19
N SER A 94 2.54 -8.52 5.31
CA SER A 94 1.14 -8.32 5.70
C SER A 94 0.47 -9.64 6.05
N GLU A 95 -0.17 -9.69 7.21
CA GLU A 95 -1.03 -10.77 7.70
C GLU A 95 -2.44 -10.72 7.08
N ARG A 96 -2.77 -9.63 6.39
CA ARG A 96 -4.06 -9.41 5.72
C ARG A 96 -3.85 -9.19 4.21
N PRO A 97 -4.86 -9.48 3.36
CA PRO A 97 -4.80 -9.12 1.96
C PRO A 97 -4.47 -7.64 1.75
N VAL A 98 -3.61 -7.37 0.77
CA VAL A 98 -3.21 -6.01 0.36
C VAL A 98 -3.82 -5.68 -1.00
N VAL A 99 -3.81 -4.40 -1.35
CA VAL A 99 -4.42 -3.88 -2.58
C VAL A 99 -3.37 -3.12 -3.40
N ILE A 100 -3.45 -3.17 -4.72
CA ILE A 100 -2.85 -2.17 -5.61
C ILE A 100 -4.01 -1.41 -6.24
N SER A 101 -4.46 -0.33 -5.60
CA SER A 101 -5.73 0.32 -5.96
C SER A 101 -5.77 0.90 -7.37
N HIS A 102 -4.61 1.25 -7.94
CA HIS A 102 -4.51 1.76 -9.29
C HIS A 102 -3.13 1.50 -9.91
N ALA A 103 -3.08 0.52 -10.81
CA ALA A 103 -1.96 0.26 -11.69
C ALA A 103 -2.41 -0.61 -12.87
N ASN A 104 -1.61 -0.69 -13.93
CA ASN A 104 -1.84 -1.66 -14.99
C ASN A 104 -0.85 -2.81 -14.89
N PRO A 105 -1.13 -3.98 -15.48
CA PRO A 105 -0.12 -5.00 -15.72
C PRO A 105 0.99 -4.51 -16.65
N ARG A 106 2.25 -4.80 -16.31
CA ARG A 106 3.44 -4.34 -17.06
C ARG A 106 3.50 -4.88 -18.49
N TRP A 107 2.89 -6.04 -18.77
CA TRP A 107 2.83 -6.58 -20.13
C TRP A 107 1.90 -5.80 -21.08
N LEU A 108 1.01 -4.94 -20.57
CA LEU A 108 0.20 -4.05 -21.41
C LEU A 108 0.98 -2.79 -21.80
N ARG A 109 1.79 -2.27 -20.88
CA ARG A 109 2.68 -1.13 -21.12
C ARG A 109 3.90 -1.27 -20.23
N ASP A 110 5.07 -1.35 -20.86
CA ASP A 110 6.33 -1.48 -20.13
C ASP A 110 6.67 -0.17 -19.40
N SER A 111 6.49 -0.20 -18.08
CA SER A 111 6.70 0.91 -17.17
C SER A 111 6.90 0.37 -15.77
N ASN A 112 7.85 0.95 -15.02
CA ASN A 112 8.07 0.62 -13.62
C ASN A 112 6.87 1.00 -12.73
N ARG A 113 5.98 1.88 -13.19
CA ARG A 113 4.70 2.19 -12.52
C ARG A 113 3.68 1.04 -12.60
N ASN A 114 3.86 0.14 -13.56
CA ASN A 114 2.98 -1.00 -13.80
C ASN A 114 3.51 -2.27 -13.11
N VAL A 115 2.58 -3.17 -12.81
CA VAL A 115 2.78 -4.32 -11.94
C VAL A 115 3.36 -5.50 -12.71
N SER A 116 4.46 -6.07 -12.22
CA SER A 116 5.09 -7.25 -12.82
C SER A 116 4.25 -8.51 -12.59
N LYS A 117 4.51 -9.57 -13.38
CA LYS A 117 3.86 -10.88 -13.17
C LYS A 117 4.17 -11.46 -11.79
N HIS A 118 5.35 -11.17 -11.24
CA HIS A 118 5.77 -11.68 -9.92
C HIS A 118 4.93 -11.06 -8.80
N VAL A 119 4.77 -9.73 -8.83
CA VAL A 119 3.92 -9.03 -7.86
C VAL A 119 2.45 -9.49 -7.98
N LEU A 120 1.94 -9.68 -9.20
CA LEU A 120 0.57 -10.16 -9.40
C LEU A 120 0.37 -11.60 -8.91
N GLN A 121 1.37 -12.46 -9.08
CA GLN A 121 1.33 -13.81 -8.52
C GLN A 121 1.33 -13.78 -7.00
N ALA A 122 2.20 -12.97 -6.38
CA ALA A 122 2.26 -12.81 -4.93
C ALA A 122 0.95 -12.23 -4.36
N LEU A 123 0.35 -11.24 -5.03
CA LEU A 123 -0.97 -10.72 -4.68
C LEU A 123 -2.02 -11.82 -4.69
N ARG A 124 -2.09 -12.60 -5.77
CA ARG A 124 -3.07 -13.70 -5.91
C ARG A 124 -2.91 -14.74 -4.79
N GLU A 125 -1.68 -15.13 -4.48
CA GLU A 125 -1.37 -16.11 -3.43
C GLU A 125 -1.76 -15.62 -2.02
N ARG A 126 -1.91 -14.30 -1.85
CA ARG A 126 -2.30 -13.65 -0.59
C ARG A 126 -3.71 -13.07 -0.64
N GLU A 127 -4.52 -13.51 -1.61
CA GLU A 127 -5.91 -13.07 -1.82
C GLU A 127 -6.06 -11.54 -1.98
N GLY A 128 -5.00 -10.89 -2.44
CA GLY A 128 -4.96 -9.45 -2.68
C GLY A 128 -5.71 -9.04 -3.95
N LEU A 129 -5.84 -7.74 -4.13
CA LEU A 129 -6.56 -7.13 -5.26
C LEU A 129 -5.63 -6.23 -6.07
N LEU A 130 -5.72 -6.33 -7.40
CA LEU A 130 -5.30 -5.28 -8.34
C LEU A 130 -6.54 -4.50 -8.77
#